data_AF-A0A0L7T699-F1
#
_entry.id   AF-A0A0L7T699-F1
#
_cell.length_a   1.000
_cell.length_b   1.000
_cell.length_c   1.000
_cell.angle_alpha   90.00
_cell.angle_beta   90.00
_cell.angle_gamma   90.00
#
_symmetry.space_group_name_H-M   'P 1'
#
loop_
_entity.id
_entity.type
_entity.pdbx_description
1 polymer ?
#
loop_
_entity_poly.entity_id
_entity_poly.type
_entity_poly.pdbx_seq_one_letter_code
_entity_poly.pdbx_strand_id
1 'polypeptide(L)'
;MTDASVTNSSVIATPISLPADGTSTSVVRITLQNSSGQAITDVASVLKVRLTEQQHQDQPPAQRALKLKDATLGDVKETAPGVYDAVVTSG
;
A
#
# COMPACT_ATOMS: atom_id res chain seq x y z
N MET A 1 6.25 25.56 -3.01
CA MET A 1 5.29 24.86 -2.14
C MET A 1 5.54 23.38 -2.34
N THR A 2 5.86 22.64 -1.28
CA THR A 2 6.15 21.19 -1.30
C THR A 2 4.95 20.35 -0.90
N ASP A 3 3.76 20.95 -0.89
CA ASP A 3 2.53 20.27 -0.49
C ASP A 3 2.11 19.26 -1.55
N ALA A 4 1.64 18.09 -1.11
CA ALA A 4 1.22 17.03 -2.01
C ALA A 4 -0.13 17.36 -2.66
N SER A 5 -0.19 17.23 -3.98
CA SER A 5 -1.44 17.39 -4.72
C SER A 5 -2.19 16.06 -4.76
N VAL A 6 -3.42 16.05 -4.24
CA VAL A 6 -4.31 14.89 -4.32
C VAL A 6 -4.71 14.52 -5.76
N THR A 7 -4.60 15.47 -6.69
CA THR A 7 -4.92 15.24 -8.11
C THR A 7 -3.74 14.68 -8.89
N ASN A 8 -2.51 15.07 -8.51
CA ASN A 8 -1.29 14.65 -9.23
C ASN A 8 -0.61 13.44 -8.57
N SER A 9 -0.97 13.13 -7.33
CA SER A 9 -0.45 11.97 -6.60
C SER A 9 -1.36 10.75 -6.81
N SER A 10 -0.80 9.55 -6.68
CA SER A 10 -1.54 8.29 -6.86
C SER A 10 -1.05 7.21 -5.91
N VAL A 11 -1.94 6.27 -5.57
CA VAL A 11 -1.63 5.07 -4.78
C VAL A 11 -2.22 3.86 -5.50
N ILE A 12 -1.36 2.92 -5.88
CA ILE A 12 -1.72 1.74 -6.65
C ILE A 12 -1.14 0.51 -5.97
N ALA A 13 -1.94 -0.53 -5.75
CA ALA A 13 -1.49 -1.81 -5.25
C ALA A 13 -1.56 -2.87 -6.34
N THR A 14 -0.52 -3.71 -6.46
CA THR A 14 -0.49 -4.79 -7.45
C THR A 14 0.05 -6.07 -6.82
N PRO A 15 -0.79 -7.13 -6.69
CA PRO A 15 -2.23 -7.17 -6.95
C PRO A 15 -3.08 -6.45 -5.86
N ILE A 16 -4.33 -6.07 -6.19
CA ILE A 16 -5.27 -5.42 -5.24
C ILE A 16 -5.96 -6.39 -4.28
N SER A 17 -5.92 -7.70 -4.59
CA SER A 17 -6.49 -8.77 -3.78
C SER A 17 -5.43 -9.86 -3.63
N LEU A 18 -5.29 -10.35 -2.39
CA LEU A 18 -4.37 -11.43 -2.06
C LEU A 18 -5.14 -12.56 -1.39
N PRO A 19 -4.76 -13.81 -1.63
CA PRO A 19 -5.09 -14.90 -0.72
C PRO A 19 -4.57 -14.57 0.69
N ALA A 20 -5.39 -14.79 1.71
CA ALA A 20 -4.99 -14.67 3.12
C ALA A 20 -4.29 -15.97 3.57
N ASP A 21 -3.07 -16.20 3.07
CA ASP A 21 -2.28 -17.41 3.30
C ASP A 21 -1.00 -17.17 4.13
N GLY A 22 -0.79 -15.93 4.60
CA GLY A 22 0.41 -15.54 5.35
C GLY A 22 1.68 -15.33 4.51
N THR A 23 1.63 -15.51 3.19
CA THR A 23 2.82 -15.55 2.30
C THR A 23 2.66 -14.76 1.00
N SER A 24 1.44 -14.64 0.50
CA SER A 24 1.08 -13.86 -0.68
C SER A 24 1.41 -12.39 -0.44
N THR A 25 2.02 -11.74 -1.43
CA THR A 25 2.52 -10.35 -1.32
C THR A 25 1.96 -9.44 -2.40
N SER A 26 1.82 -8.16 -2.07
CA SER A 26 1.43 -7.07 -2.98
C SER A 26 2.40 -5.91 -2.84
N VAL A 27 2.68 -5.26 -3.96
CA VAL A 27 3.48 -4.03 -3.97
C VAL A 27 2.54 -2.84 -4.04
N VAL A 28 2.58 -2.00 -3.02
CA VAL A 28 1.89 -0.71 -2.98
C VAL A 28 2.87 0.34 -3.47
N ARG A 29 2.54 0.95 -4.61
CA ARG A 29 3.26 2.06 -5.22
C ARG A 29 2.53 3.36 -4.98
N ILE A 30 3.25 4.33 -4.43
CA ILE A 30 2.76 5.67 -4.14
C ILE A 30 3.58 6.63 -4.99
N THR A 31 2.92 7.45 -5.80
CA THR A 31 3.55 8.53 -6.55
C THR A 31 3.12 9.84 -5.93
N LEU A 32 4.07 10.64 -5.44
CA LEU A 32 3.82 11.94 -4.83
C LEU A 32 4.30 13.07 -5.72
N GLN A 33 3.38 13.96 -6.06
CA GLN A 33 3.66 15.16 -6.83
C GLN A 33 2.97 16.36 -6.20
N ASN A 34 3.59 17.53 -6.28
CA ASN A 34 2.97 18.78 -5.83
C ASN A 34 1.98 19.32 -6.88
N SER A 35 1.35 20.47 -6.60
CA SER A 35 0.40 21.10 -7.51
C SER A 35 1.00 21.55 -8.85
N SER A 36 2.31 21.75 -8.93
CA SER A 36 3.03 22.08 -10.18
C SER A 36 3.50 20.85 -10.96
N GLY A 37 3.19 19.63 -10.51
CA GLY A 37 3.62 18.39 -11.18
C GLY A 37 5.08 18.02 -10.92
N GLN A 38 5.72 18.62 -9.92
CA GLN A 38 7.05 18.21 -9.48
C GLN A 38 6.96 17.08 -8.47
N ALA A 39 7.83 16.09 -8.62
CA ALA A 39 7.98 14.99 -7.68
C ALA A 39 8.38 15.51 -6.28
N ILE A 40 7.74 14.95 -5.24
CA ILE A 40 8.11 15.21 -3.85
C ILE A 40 9.01 14.06 -3.40
N THR A 41 10.28 14.36 -3.18
CA THR A 41 11.33 13.39 -2.83
C THR A 41 11.69 13.45 -1.35
N ASP A 42 12.39 12.44 -0.84
CA ASP A 42 12.97 12.34 0.50
C ASP A 42 11.96 12.47 1.66
N VAL A 43 10.71 12.06 1.41
CA VAL A 43 9.64 12.11 2.42
C VAL A 43 9.24 10.74 2.97
N ALA A 44 9.90 9.65 2.57
CA ALA A 44 9.56 8.28 2.98
C ALA A 44 9.37 8.15 4.52
N SER A 45 10.24 8.77 5.31
CA SER A 45 10.24 8.73 6.77
C SER A 45 9.05 9.44 7.43
N VAL A 46 8.38 10.35 6.71
CA VAL A 46 7.22 11.12 7.23
C VAL A 46 5.89 10.63 6.66
N LEU A 47 5.91 9.78 5.62
CA LEU A 47 4.70 9.16 5.09
C LEU A 47 4.06 8.25 6.14
N LYS A 48 2.78 8.51 6.42
CA LYS A 48 1.94 7.62 7.21
C LYS A 48 1.06 6.80 6.29
N VAL A 49 1.43 5.54 6.09
CA VAL A 49 0.63 4.58 5.34
C VAL A 49 -0.14 3.72 6.33
N ARG A 50 -1.45 3.56 6.10
CA ARG A 50 -2.31 2.71 6.91
C ARG A 50 -2.85 1.58 6.04
N LEU A 51 -2.55 0.35 6.41
CA LEU A 51 -3.17 -0.83 5.82
C LEU A 51 -4.55 -1.02 6.45
N THR A 52 -5.57 -1.18 5.60
CA THR A 52 -6.92 -1.58 6.02
C THR A 52 -7.26 -2.85 5.28
N GLU A 53 -7.41 -3.94 6.01
CA GLU A 53 -7.74 -5.23 5.45
C GLU A 53 -9.24 -5.43 5.46
N GLN A 54 -9.75 -5.98 4.37
CA GLN A 54 -11.14 -6.39 4.25
C GLN A 54 -11.17 -7.82 3.76
N GLN A 55 -11.72 -8.70 4.59
CA GLN A 55 -11.88 -10.09 4.20
C GLN A 55 -12.96 -10.18 3.11
N HIS A 56 -12.63 -10.80 1.98
CA HIS A 56 -13.58 -10.99 0.89
C HIS A 56 -14.74 -11.90 1.33
N GLN A 57 -15.97 -11.39 1.24
CA GLN A 57 -17.17 -12.13 1.62
C GLN A 57 -17.57 -13.21 0.62
N ASP A 58 -16.80 -13.45 -0.45
CA ASP A 58 -17.06 -14.53 -1.41
C ASP A 58 -16.38 -15.86 -1.00
N GLN A 59 -15.68 -15.90 0.13
CA GLN A 59 -15.08 -17.14 0.63
C GLN A 59 -16.12 -18.07 1.28
N PRO A 60 -15.95 -19.41 1.23
CA PRO A 60 -16.73 -20.36 2.02
C PRO A 60 -16.79 -19.99 3.51
N PRO A 61 -17.94 -20.19 4.21
CA PRO A 61 -18.09 -19.85 5.64
C PRO A 61 -17.01 -20.46 6.53
N ALA A 62 -16.55 -21.68 6.21
CA ALA A 62 -15.48 -22.34 6.94
C ALA A 62 -14.13 -21.62 6.86
N GLN A 63 -13.83 -21.00 5.70
CA GLN A 63 -12.62 -20.18 5.54
C GLN A 63 -12.77 -18.84 6.25
N ARG A 64 -14.00 -18.30 6.33
CA ARG A 64 -14.26 -17.07 7.08
C ARG A 64 -14.13 -17.22 8.59
N ALA A 65 -14.38 -18.43 9.09
CA ALA A 65 -14.28 -18.74 10.50
C ALA A 65 -12.83 -19.02 10.96
N LEU A 66 -11.86 -19.05 10.03
CA LEU A 66 -10.45 -19.18 10.38
C LEU A 66 -9.97 -17.90 11.06
N LYS A 67 -9.13 -18.07 12.08
CA LYS A 67 -8.44 -16.95 12.72
C LYS A 67 -7.31 -16.51 11.78
N LEU A 68 -7.61 -15.56 10.91
CA LEU A 68 -6.63 -14.95 10.02
C LEU A 68 -5.59 -14.20 10.85
N LYS A 69 -4.32 -14.20 10.42
CA LYS A 69 -3.40 -13.21 10.94
C LYS A 69 -3.67 -11.89 10.22
N ASP A 70 -3.29 -10.80 10.86
CA ASP A 70 -3.30 -9.51 10.21
C ASP A 70 -2.17 -9.47 9.19
N ALA A 71 -2.44 -8.90 8.01
CA ALA A 71 -1.41 -8.60 7.03
C ALA A 71 -0.43 -7.56 7.60
N THR A 72 0.79 -7.63 7.09
CA THR A 72 1.87 -6.74 7.50
C THR A 72 2.24 -5.80 6.36
N LEU A 73 2.60 -4.57 6.70
CA LEU A 73 3.16 -3.60 5.77
C LEU A 73 4.66 -3.45 6.07
N GLY A 74 5.49 -3.67 5.06
CA GLY A 74 6.92 -3.43 5.12
C GLY A 74 7.27 -1.95 5.04
N ASP A 75 8.56 -1.66 5.16
CA ASP A 75 9.06 -0.28 5.08
C ASP A 75 8.70 0.38 3.74
N VAL A 76 8.31 1.64 3.81
CA VAL A 76 8.14 2.51 2.63
C VAL A 76 9.52 2.95 2.17
N LYS A 77 9.87 2.67 0.92
CA LYS A 77 11.16 3.05 0.33
C LYS A 77 10.96 3.86 -0.94
N GLU A 78 11.70 4.95 -1.08
CA GLU A 78 11.76 5.69 -2.33
C GLU A 78 12.58 4.89 -3.35
N THR A 79 11.96 4.55 -4.48
CA THR A 79 12.58 3.76 -5.55
C THR A 79 12.97 4.62 -6.76
N ALA A 80 12.32 5.76 -6.93
CA ALA A 80 12.65 6.81 -7.88
C ALA A 80 12.16 8.17 -7.33
N PRO A 81 12.59 9.32 -7.88
CA PRO A 81 12.15 10.62 -7.39
C PRO A 81 10.62 10.74 -7.29
N GLY A 82 10.10 10.83 -6.06
CA GLY A 82 8.66 10.91 -5.77
C GLY A 82 7.88 9.62 -6.00
N VAL A 83 8.55 8.48 -6.14
CA VAL A 83 7.95 7.15 -6.23
C VAL A 83 8.38 6.33 -5.03
N TYR A 84 7.41 5.88 -4.25
CA TYR A 84 7.60 5.13 -3.02
C TYR A 84 6.92 3.78 -3.14
N ASP A 85 7.65 2.71 -2.84
CA ASP A 85 7.12 1.36 -2.81
C ASP A 85 7.10 0.83 -1.37
N ALA A 86 6.04 0.09 -1.03
CA ALA A 86 5.92 -0.67 0.20
C ALA A 86 5.39 -2.07 -0.12
N VAL A 87 5.87 -3.08 0.60
CA VAL A 87 5.41 -4.46 0.40
C VAL A 87 4.35 -4.78 1.44
N VAL A 88 3.19 -5.21 1.00
CA VAL A 88 2.16 -5.81 1.85
C VAL A 88 2.32 -7.32 1.79
N THR A 89 2.38 -7.97 2.94
CA THR A 89 2.36 -9.43 3.06
C THR A 89 1.05 -9.83 3.72
N SER A 90 0.26 -10.67 3.06
CA SER A 90 -0.97 -11.24 3.61
C SER A 90 -0.73 -11.94 4.95
N GLY A 91 -1.77 -11.98 5.79
CA GLY A 91 -1.78 -12.73 7.05
C GLY A 91 -2.42 -14.11 6.93
#